data_AF-A0A839APN4-F1
#
_entry.id   AF-A0A839APN4-F1
#
_cell.length_a   1.000
_cell.length_b   1.000
_cell.length_c   1.000
_cell.angle_alpha   90.00
_cell.angle_beta   90.00
_cell.angle_gamma   90.00
#
_symmetry.space_group_name_H-M   'P 1'
#
loop_
_entity.id
_entity.type
_entity.pdbx_description
1 polymer ?
#
loop_
_entity_poly.entity_id
_entity_poly.type
_entity_poly.pdbx_seq_one_letter_code
_entity_poly.pdbx_strand_id
1 'polypeptide(L)'
;MFNFLKKKKQKRLVIECDTDVITINSKPVTFPTNYDTLINTFGKPDRKLNKSKNYIIWDKLGIFCGYEDKDNILSINFYQNKQDRSEYNTKKQFTGKLILNNDEITNNEFSKISLGELAILRLGSESTVRFGFSIGVNKTYNN
;
A
#
# COMPACT_ATOMS: atom_id res chain seq x y z
N MET A 1 16.34 -5.13 38.65
CA MET A 1 15.03 -5.61 38.17
C MET A 1 14.73 -4.92 36.84
N PHE A 2 15.06 -5.54 35.71
CA PHE A 2 14.92 -4.92 34.39
C PHE A 2 13.53 -5.22 33.83
N ASN A 3 12.71 -4.17 33.68
CA ASN A 3 11.42 -4.27 33.02
C ASN A 3 11.62 -4.52 31.52
N PHE A 4 11.50 -5.78 31.11
CA PHE A 4 11.30 -6.14 29.71
C PHE A 4 9.93 -5.61 29.26
N LEU A 5 9.90 -4.39 28.73
CA LEU A 5 8.76 -3.88 27.97
C LEU A 5 8.55 -4.83 26.78
N LYS A 6 7.57 -5.73 26.88
CA LYS A 6 7.10 -6.54 25.76
C LYS A 6 6.72 -5.58 24.63
N LYS A 7 7.57 -5.46 23.60
CA LYS A 7 7.19 -4.82 22.33
C LYS A 7 5.95 -5.55 21.83
N LYS A 8 4.80 -4.86 21.84
CA LYS A 8 3.55 -5.37 21.25
C LYS A 8 3.86 -5.77 19.82
N LYS A 9 3.78 -7.08 19.49
CA LYS A 9 4.01 -7.56 18.12
C LYS A 9 3.04 -6.80 17.21
N GLN A 10 3.60 -6.01 16.30
CA GLN A 10 2.80 -5.30 15.29
C GLN A 10 2.07 -6.38 14.48
N LYS A 11 0.73 -6.34 14.49
CA LYS A 11 -0.07 -7.26 13.68
C LYS A 11 0.35 -7.06 12.22
N ARG A 12 0.72 -8.14 11.54
CA ARG A 12 1.02 -8.10 10.10
C ARG A 12 -0.28 -7.80 9.37
N LEU A 13 -0.24 -6.86 8.44
CA LEU A 13 -1.41 -6.52 7.64
C LEU A 13 -1.72 -7.65 6.67
N VAL A 14 -3.01 -7.92 6.46
CA VAL A 14 -3.49 -8.82 5.41
C VAL A 14 -4.32 -7.99 4.46
N ILE A 15 -3.97 -8.03 3.17
CA ILE A 15 -4.71 -7.38 2.10
C ILE A 15 -5.35 -8.49 1.29
N GLU A 16 -6.67 -8.47 1.20
CA GLU A 16 -7.45 -9.45 0.45
C GLU A 16 -8.10 -8.74 -0.73
N CYS A 17 -7.91 -9.30 -1.92
CA CYS A 17 -8.42 -8.75 -3.17
C CYS A 17 -9.28 -9.79 -3.88
N ASP A 18 -10.41 -9.32 -4.41
CA ASP A 18 -11.32 -10.01 -5.31
C ASP A 18 -11.80 -8.99 -6.36
N THR A 19 -12.67 -9.40 -7.27
CA THR A 19 -13.33 -8.53 -8.26
C THR A 19 -14.05 -7.39 -7.56
N ASP A 20 -13.63 -6.16 -7.85
CA ASP A 20 -14.14 -4.89 -7.31
C ASP A 20 -14.13 -4.76 -5.77
N VAL A 21 -13.45 -5.67 -5.07
CA VAL A 21 -13.43 -5.72 -3.61
C VAL A 21 -12.00 -5.78 -3.11
N ILE A 22 -11.66 -4.86 -2.21
CA ILE A 22 -10.42 -4.85 -1.46
C ILE A 22 -10.75 -4.77 0.03
N THR A 23 -10.15 -5.64 0.83
CA THR A 23 -10.15 -5.50 2.29
C THR A 23 -8.73 -5.41 2.82
N ILE A 24 -8.59 -4.70 3.95
CA ILE A 24 -7.34 -4.61 4.70
C ILE A 24 -7.66 -4.98 6.15
N ASN A 25 -7.08 -6.08 6.63
CA ASN A 25 -7.43 -6.74 7.89
C ASN A 25 -8.95 -6.96 8.01
N SER A 26 -9.56 -7.50 6.95
CA SER A 26 -11.01 -7.78 6.86
C SER A 26 -11.90 -6.54 6.93
N LYS A 27 -11.35 -5.32 6.81
CA LYS A 27 -12.13 -4.09 6.66
C LYS A 27 -12.15 -3.66 5.20
N PRO A 28 -13.33 -3.38 4.60
CA PRO A 28 -13.40 -2.96 3.21
C PRO A 28 -12.74 -1.60 3.02
N VAL A 29 -12.05 -1.44 1.89
CA VAL A 29 -11.48 -0.18 1.43
C VAL A 29 -11.93 0.04 -0.02
N THR A 30 -12.67 1.12 -0.26
CA THR A 30 -13.14 1.50 -1.58
C THR A 30 -12.20 2.50 -2.22
N PHE A 31 -12.16 2.53 -3.56
CA PHE A 31 -11.43 3.52 -4.33
C PHE A 31 -12.38 4.30 -5.26
N PRO A 32 -12.23 5.62 -5.41
CA PRO A 32 -11.32 6.49 -4.65
C PRO A 32 -11.61 6.43 -3.13
N THR A 33 -10.55 6.48 -2.33
CA THR A 33 -10.62 6.52 -0.87
C THR A 33 -10.34 7.93 -0.36
N ASN A 34 -10.41 8.14 0.94
CA ASN A 34 -10.10 9.43 1.55
C ASN A 34 -9.11 9.29 2.71
N TYR A 35 -8.57 10.43 3.12
CA TYR A 35 -7.57 10.52 4.19
C TYR A 35 -8.06 9.88 5.49
N ASP A 36 -9.30 10.12 5.91
CA ASP A 36 -9.83 9.61 7.17
C ASP A 36 -9.97 8.08 7.16
N THR A 37 -10.40 7.50 6.04
CA THR A 37 -10.40 6.04 5.83
C THR A 37 -9.01 5.44 6.00
N LEU A 38 -7.97 6.12 5.47
CA LEU A 38 -6.59 5.66 5.63
C LEU A 38 -6.10 5.77 7.08
N ILE A 39 -6.45 6.83 7.80
CA ILE A 39 -6.12 6.96 9.24
C ILE A 39 -6.83 5.89 10.06
N ASN A 40 -8.10 5.59 9.76
CA ASN A 40 -8.86 4.56 10.46
C ASN A 40 -8.33 3.14 10.16
N THR A 41 -7.74 2.95 8.99
CA THR A 41 -7.17 1.66 8.55
C THR A 41 -5.75 1.44 9.09
N PHE A 42 -4.88 2.46 8.99
CA PHE A 42 -3.45 2.33 9.27
C PHE A 42 -2.97 3.06 10.53
N GLY A 43 -3.83 3.88 11.13
CA GLY A 43 -3.48 4.79 12.22
C GLY A 43 -2.82 6.08 11.73
N LYS A 44 -2.24 6.84 12.66
CA LYS A 44 -1.53 8.10 12.35
C LYS A 44 -0.30 7.83 11.47
N PRO A 45 -0.09 8.59 10.37
CA PRO A 45 1.10 8.46 9.52
C PRO A 45 2.36 8.88 10.29
N ASP A 46 3.48 8.28 9.92
CA ASP A 46 4.80 8.62 10.48
C ASP A 46 5.36 9.91 9.87
N ARG A 47 5.08 10.15 8.58
CA ARG A 47 5.50 11.36 7.85
C ARG A 47 4.40 11.87 6.91
N LYS A 48 4.43 13.18 6.69
CA LYS A 48 3.72 13.85 5.59
C LYS A 48 4.72 14.70 4.82
N LEU A 49 4.67 14.65 3.50
CA LEU A 49 5.49 15.50 2.63
C LEU A 49 4.55 16.32 1.75
N ASN A 50 4.75 17.63 1.70
CA ASN A 50 3.96 18.54 0.86
C ASN A 50 4.91 19.16 -0.17
N LYS A 51 4.74 18.79 -1.44
CA LYS A 51 5.51 19.30 -2.59
C LYS A 51 4.52 19.77 -3.67
N SER A 52 4.68 19.34 -4.92
CA SER A 52 3.68 19.52 -5.97
C SER A 52 2.40 18.69 -5.72
N LYS A 53 2.53 17.60 -4.97
CA LYS A 53 1.42 16.80 -4.42
C LYS A 53 1.63 16.60 -2.92
N ASN A 54 0.60 16.09 -2.25
CA ASN A 54 0.68 15.70 -0.86
C ASN A 54 0.98 14.21 -0.76
N TYR A 55 1.79 13.84 0.22
CA TYR A 55 2.18 12.47 0.48
C TYR A 55 2.01 12.12 1.94
N ILE A 56 1.57 10.90 2.18
CA ILE A 56 1.36 10.31 3.52
C ILE A 56 2.09 8.98 3.57
N ILE A 57 2.91 8.81 4.60
CA ILE A 57 3.84 7.70 4.70
C ILE A 57 3.73 7.06 6.09
N TRP A 58 3.44 5.76 6.10
CA TRP A 58 3.52 4.91 7.30
C TRP A 58 4.81 4.10 7.21
N ASP A 59 5.91 4.75 7.58
CA ASP A 59 7.26 4.19 7.57
C ASP A 59 7.36 2.83 8.26
N LYS A 60 6.59 2.62 9.35
CA LYS A 60 6.63 1.36 10.09
C LYS A 60 5.85 0.24 9.43
N LEU A 61 4.93 0.56 8.52
CA LEU A 61 4.07 -0.41 7.81
C LEU A 61 4.55 -0.67 6.38
N GLY A 62 5.43 0.17 5.84
CA GLY A 62 5.84 0.08 4.44
C GLY A 62 4.78 0.59 3.47
N ILE A 63 3.99 1.58 3.89
CA ILE A 63 2.85 2.11 3.12
C ILE A 63 3.07 3.57 2.75
N PHE A 64 2.71 3.91 1.52
CA PHE A 64 2.82 5.24 0.95
C PHE A 64 1.58 5.56 0.10
N CYS A 65 0.99 6.74 0.28
CA CYS A 65 -0.02 7.26 -0.65
C CYS A 65 0.32 8.69 -1.06
N GLY A 66 0.14 8.99 -2.35
CA GLY A 66 0.17 10.34 -2.88
C GLY A 66 -1.24 10.81 -3.24
N TYR A 67 -1.55 12.08 -3.00
CA TYR A 67 -2.85 12.67 -3.33
C TYR A 67 -2.72 14.17 -3.63
N GLU A 68 -3.65 14.66 -4.44
CA GLU A 68 -3.86 16.10 -4.65
C GLU A 68 -5.05 16.57 -3.81
N ASP A 69 -6.15 15.80 -3.89
CA ASP A 69 -7.33 15.94 -3.06
C ASP A 69 -7.38 14.83 -1.99
N LYS A 70 -7.53 15.25 -0.73
CA LYS A 70 -7.57 14.35 0.44
C LYS A 70 -8.79 13.44 0.44
N ASP A 71 -9.84 13.82 -0.30
CA ASP A 71 -11.11 13.08 -0.40
C ASP A 71 -11.15 12.20 -1.67
N ASN A 72 -10.08 12.22 -2.48
CA ASN A 72 -9.98 11.50 -3.75
C ASN A 72 -8.60 10.83 -3.93
N ILE A 73 -8.29 9.89 -3.05
CA ILE A 73 -7.04 9.12 -3.06
C ILE A 73 -7.23 7.86 -3.91
N LEU A 74 -6.46 7.76 -4.99
CA LEU A 74 -6.70 6.79 -6.05
C LEU A 74 -5.99 5.45 -5.86
N SER A 75 -4.92 5.42 -5.06
CA SER A 75 -4.17 4.20 -4.80
C SER A 75 -3.40 4.22 -3.48
N ILE A 76 -3.04 3.03 -3.01
CA ILE A 76 -2.18 2.78 -1.86
C ILE A 76 -0.99 1.94 -2.33
N ASN A 77 0.22 2.37 -1.99
CA ASN A 77 1.45 1.71 -2.39
C ASN A 77 2.08 0.99 -1.20
N PHE A 78 2.58 -0.22 -1.44
CA PHE A 78 3.20 -1.10 -0.44
C PHE A 78 4.62 -1.42 -0.89
N TYR A 79 5.60 -0.88 -0.19
CA TYR A 79 7.01 -1.07 -0.51
C TYR A 79 7.57 -2.31 0.19
N GLN A 80 8.06 -3.28 -0.57
CA GLN A 80 8.59 -4.56 -0.08
C GLN A 80 10.14 -4.62 -0.09
N ASN A 81 10.85 -3.67 -0.72
CA ASN A 81 12.31 -3.56 -0.60
C ASN A 81 12.84 -2.11 -0.59
N LYS A 82 14.07 -1.92 -0.10
CA LYS A 82 14.71 -0.62 0.08
C LYS A 82 15.61 -0.19 -1.10
N GLN A 83 15.39 -0.75 -2.28
CA GLN A 83 16.25 -0.45 -3.42
C GLN A 83 15.98 0.96 -3.97
N ASP A 84 14.74 1.44 -3.86
CA ASP A 84 14.45 2.87 -4.02
C ASP A 84 15.02 3.65 -2.82
N ARG A 85 15.98 4.55 -3.09
CA ARG A 85 16.62 5.40 -2.07
C ARG A 85 16.01 6.81 -1.99
N SER A 86 14.91 7.05 -2.68
CA SER A 86 14.21 8.33 -2.63
C SER A 86 13.66 8.62 -1.23
N GLU A 87 13.37 9.90 -0.96
CA GLU A 87 12.71 10.32 0.28
C GLU A 87 11.28 9.76 0.43
N TYR A 88 10.70 9.28 -0.67
CA TYR A 88 9.35 8.73 -0.77
C TYR A 88 9.26 7.27 -0.33
N ASN A 89 10.37 6.53 -0.34
CA ASN A 89 10.37 5.16 0.18
C ASN A 89 10.23 5.17 1.72
N THR A 90 9.69 4.07 2.23
CA THR A 90 9.42 3.84 3.64
C THR A 90 10.67 3.40 4.40
N LYS A 91 10.77 3.76 5.69
CA LYS A 91 11.92 3.33 6.52
C LYS A 91 11.90 1.84 6.86
N LYS A 92 10.74 1.18 6.88
CA LYS A 92 10.58 -0.28 6.98
C LYS A 92 9.65 -0.76 5.89
N GLN A 93 9.89 -1.98 5.42
CA GLN A 93 9.15 -2.51 4.30
C GLN A 93 7.94 -3.30 4.76
N PHE A 94 6.95 -3.34 3.89
CA PHE A 94 5.74 -4.11 4.05
C PHE A 94 6.10 -5.59 4.19
N THR A 95 5.62 -6.19 5.28
CA THR A 95 5.82 -7.60 5.63
C THR A 95 4.49 -8.32 5.88
N GLY A 96 3.40 -7.69 5.42
CA GLY A 96 2.07 -8.28 5.40
C GLY A 96 1.89 -9.26 4.24
N LYS A 97 0.66 -9.69 4.06
CA LYS A 97 0.25 -10.61 2.99
C LYS A 97 -0.63 -9.89 1.98
N LEU A 98 -0.50 -10.31 0.72
CA LEU A 98 -1.43 -9.98 -0.36
C LEU A 98 -2.09 -11.29 -0.79
N ILE A 99 -3.41 -11.35 -0.73
CA ILE A 99 -4.21 -12.52 -1.04
C ILE A 99 -5.14 -12.16 -2.20
N LEU A 100 -5.13 -12.96 -3.26
CA LEU A 100 -6.03 -12.84 -4.40
C LEU A 100 -6.83 -14.14 -4.52
N ASN A 101 -8.16 -14.05 -4.49
CA ASN A 101 -9.05 -15.22 -4.60
C ASN A 101 -8.70 -16.36 -3.61
N ASN A 102 -8.35 -16.01 -2.38
CA ASN A 102 -7.87 -16.89 -1.30
C ASN A 102 -6.45 -17.43 -1.42
N ASP A 103 -5.72 -17.11 -2.48
CA ASP A 103 -4.31 -17.50 -2.66
C ASP A 103 -3.36 -16.35 -2.31
N GLU A 104 -2.33 -16.64 -1.52
CA GLU A 104 -1.27 -15.67 -1.23
C GLU A 104 -0.39 -15.46 -2.45
N ILE A 105 -0.30 -14.23 -2.93
CA ILE A 105 0.52 -13.84 -4.09
C ILE A 105 1.61 -12.84 -3.70
N THR A 106 2.66 -12.80 -4.50
CA THR A 106 3.80 -11.89 -4.36
C THR A 106 3.91 -10.99 -5.58
N ASN A 107 4.51 -9.82 -5.40
CA ASN A 107 4.74 -8.86 -6.48
C ASN A 107 5.70 -9.34 -7.58
N ASN A 108 6.24 -10.56 -7.45
CA ASN A 108 7.07 -11.19 -8.46
C ASN A 108 6.29 -11.94 -9.53
N GLU A 109 5.01 -12.22 -9.28
CA GLU A 109 4.15 -13.09 -10.10
C GLU A 109 3.31 -12.32 -11.11
N PHE A 110 3.26 -10.98 -10.99
CA PHE A 110 2.42 -10.15 -11.85
C PHE A 110 3.10 -8.84 -12.26
N SER A 111 2.63 -8.29 -13.37
CA SER A 111 2.88 -6.89 -13.75
C SER A 111 1.65 -6.03 -13.40
N LYS A 112 0.46 -6.48 -13.80
CA LYS A 112 -0.83 -5.90 -13.42
C LYS A 112 -1.86 -7.03 -13.32
N ILE A 113 -2.76 -6.95 -12.35
CA ILE A 113 -3.95 -7.79 -12.23
C ILE A 113 -5.17 -6.86 -12.25
N SER A 114 -6.04 -7.05 -13.23
CA SER A 114 -7.30 -6.31 -13.35
C SER A 114 -8.36 -6.97 -12.49
N LEU A 115 -9.06 -6.20 -11.67
CA LEU A 115 -10.10 -6.64 -10.73
C LEU A 115 -11.40 -5.88 -10.99
N GLY A 116 -11.76 -5.63 -12.25
CA GLY A 116 -12.84 -4.73 -12.63
C GLY A 116 -12.39 -3.26 -12.63
N GLU A 117 -13.07 -2.41 -11.86
CA GLU A 117 -12.74 -1.00 -11.64
C GLU A 117 -11.48 -0.82 -10.77
N LEU A 118 -10.99 -1.90 -10.16
CA LEU A 118 -9.78 -1.93 -9.34
C LEU A 118 -8.65 -2.70 -10.01
N ALA A 119 -7.42 -2.47 -9.57
CA ALA A 119 -6.26 -3.22 -10.03
C ALA A 119 -5.20 -3.37 -8.94
N ILE A 120 -4.43 -4.45 -9.07
CA ILE A 120 -3.14 -4.61 -8.40
C ILE A 120 -2.05 -4.34 -9.44
N LEU A 121 -1.16 -3.38 -9.16
CA LEU A 121 -0.09 -3.00 -10.07
C LEU A 121 1.26 -3.23 -9.40
N ARG A 122 2.21 -3.86 -10.09
CA ARG A 122 3.58 -3.96 -9.60
C ARG A 122 4.25 -2.59 -9.61
N LEU A 123 4.97 -2.27 -8.54
CA LEU A 123 5.82 -1.08 -8.48
C LEU A 123 7.23 -1.39 -8.98
N GLY A 124 7.75 -0.55 -9.88
CA GLY A 124 9.06 -0.70 -10.49
C GLY A 124 9.01 -1.27 -11.91
N SER A 125 10.15 -1.29 -12.59
CA SER A 125 10.25 -1.77 -13.97
C SER A 125 10.58 -3.27 -14.01
N GLU A 126 10.34 -3.90 -15.17
CA GLU A 126 10.74 -5.28 -15.42
C GLU A 126 12.25 -5.48 -15.46
N SER A 127 12.98 -4.43 -15.87
CA SER A 127 14.40 -4.52 -16.21
C SER A 127 15.37 -4.22 -15.08
N THR A 128 14.94 -3.60 -13.97
CA THR A 128 15.89 -3.15 -12.94
C THR A 128 15.48 -3.53 -11.54
N VAL A 129 14.29 -3.16 -11.06
CA VAL A 129 13.90 -3.42 -9.67
C VAL A 129 12.38 -3.45 -9.48
N ARG A 130 11.89 -4.49 -8.79
CA ARG A 130 10.51 -4.58 -8.30
C ARG A 130 10.45 -4.06 -6.87
N PHE A 131 9.82 -2.91 -6.61
CA PHE A 131 9.82 -2.27 -5.29
C PHE A 131 8.72 -2.77 -4.35
N GLY A 132 7.66 -3.34 -4.91
CA GLY A 132 6.46 -3.74 -4.18
C GLY A 132 5.25 -3.77 -5.09
N PHE A 133 4.09 -3.36 -4.60
CA PHE A 133 2.85 -3.29 -5.37
C PHE A 133 1.96 -2.12 -4.94
N SER A 134 1.02 -1.76 -5.79
CA SER A 134 -0.02 -0.77 -5.59
C SER A 134 -1.38 -1.43 -5.71
N ILE A 135 -2.34 -0.99 -4.92
CA ILE A 135 -3.76 -1.32 -5.13
C ILE A 135 -4.54 -0.01 -5.28
N GLY A 136 -5.53 0.01 -6.15
CA GLY A 136 -6.33 1.21 -6.37
C GLY A 136 -7.18 1.14 -7.62
N VAL A 137 -7.64 2.29 -8.08
CA VAL A 137 -8.43 2.40 -9.32
C VAL A 137 -7.67 1.82 -10.51
N ASN A 138 -8.39 1.07 -11.34
CA ASN A 138 -7.88 0.53 -12.58
C ASN A 138 -7.82 1.62 -13.66
N LYS A 139 -6.76 2.44 -13.64
CA LYS A 139 -6.53 3.34 -14.76
C LYS A 139 -6.08 2.55 -15.97
N THR A 140 -6.96 2.42 -16.95
CA THR A 140 -6.59 2.15 -18.33
C THR A 140 -6.00 3.44 -18.88
N TYR A 141 -4.68 3.52 -19.00
CA TYR A 141 -4.07 4.60 -19.76
C TYR A 141 -4.41 4.33 -21.23
N ASN A 142 -5.45 4.99 -21.74
CA ASN A 142 -5.63 5.11 -23.19
C ASN A 142 -4.52 6.07 -23.66
N ASN A 143 -3.54 5.53 -24.38
CA ASN A 143 -2.52 6.32 -25.07
C ASN A 143 -3.17 7.21 -26.13
#